data_AF-A0A6J8EFX6-F1
#
_entry.id   AF-A0A6J8EFX6-F1
#
_cell.length_a   1.000
_cell.length_b   1.000
_cell.length_c   1.000
_cell.angle_alpha   90.00
_cell.angle_beta   90.00
_cell.angle_gamma   90.00
#
_symmetry.space_group_name_H-M   'P 1'
#
loop_
_entity.id
_entity.type
_entity.pdbx_description
1 polymer ?
#
loop_
_entity_poly.entity_id
_entity_poly.type
_entity_poly.pdbx_seq_one_letter_code
_entity_poly.pdbx_strand_id
1 'polypeptide(L)'
;MHFHRLSAIVAQLWFLISVTRKLCVAEMYDNHVTLRQTLLKNYDPLVIPTKTGSGTVSVSMVMYMQNVQRFDESAHTLSSLVSWDIYWKDAHLSWNETEYNGVSSLHMKASTVWMPDISIINALEDQWLDWEDDILQVWSSGDVMWILSEN
;
A
#
# COMPACT_ATOMS: atom_id res chain seq x y z
N MET A 1 54.22 14.62 -5.27
CA MET A 1 53.35 14.35 -6.46
C MET A 1 52.31 13.22 -6.28
N HIS A 2 52.48 12.26 -5.35
CA HIS A 2 51.52 11.16 -5.17
C HIS A 2 50.14 11.56 -4.59
N PHE A 3 50.09 12.61 -3.75
CA PHE A 3 48.86 13.00 -3.05
C PHE A 3 47.74 13.54 -3.96
N HIS A 4 48.09 14.24 -5.06
CA HIS A 4 47.13 14.73 -6.05
C HIS A 4 46.51 13.63 -6.91
N ARG A 5 47.21 12.50 -7.08
CA ARG A 5 46.66 11.35 -7.85
C ARG A 5 45.61 10.59 -7.04
N LEU A 6 45.78 10.49 -5.73
CA LEU A 6 44.82 9.86 -4.83
C LEU A 6 43.52 10.68 -4.70
N SER A 7 43.60 12.00 -4.59
CA SER A 7 42.40 12.85 -4.52
C SER A 7 41.58 12.82 -5.82
N ALA A 8 42.24 12.75 -6.98
CA ALA A 8 41.58 12.63 -8.27
C ALA A 8 40.85 11.28 -8.42
N ILE A 9 41.47 10.17 -7.99
CA ILE A 9 40.83 8.85 -8.01
C ILE A 9 39.60 8.81 -7.09
N VAL A 10 39.71 9.38 -5.89
CA VAL A 10 38.58 9.46 -4.95
C VAL A 10 37.44 10.29 -5.55
N ALA A 11 37.74 11.44 -6.18
CA ALA A 11 36.73 12.25 -6.84
C ALA A 11 36.06 11.53 -8.02
N GLN A 12 36.81 10.78 -8.83
CA GLN A 12 36.26 9.97 -9.92
C GLN A 12 35.37 8.83 -9.41
N LEU A 13 35.77 8.15 -8.33
CA LEU A 13 34.95 7.12 -7.69
C LEU A 13 33.66 7.71 -7.11
N TRP A 14 33.73 8.86 -6.44
CA TRP A 14 32.53 9.57 -5.96
C TRP A 14 31.60 9.99 -7.09
N PHE A 15 32.15 10.50 -8.19
CA PHE A 15 31.38 10.86 -9.36
C PHE A 15 30.69 9.63 -9.98
N LEU A 16 31.42 8.52 -10.17
CA LEU A 16 30.87 7.25 -10.66
C LEU A 16 29.75 6.74 -9.75
N ILE A 17 29.96 6.71 -8.43
CA ILE A 17 28.93 6.30 -7.45
C ILE A 17 27.70 7.23 -7.53
N SER A 18 27.90 8.54 -7.70
CA SER A 18 26.79 9.50 -7.79
C SER A 18 25.97 9.33 -9.07
N VAL A 19 26.64 9.04 -10.20
CA VAL A 19 25.99 8.83 -11.50
C VAL A 19 25.25 7.50 -11.51
N THR A 20 25.85 6.42 -11.00
CA THR A 20 25.19 5.11 -10.93
C THR A 20 23.99 5.13 -9.98
N ARG A 21 24.08 5.83 -8.84
CA ARG A 21 22.92 6.05 -7.95
C ARG A 21 21.77 6.75 -8.66
N LYS A 22 22.05 7.85 -9.38
CA LYS A 22 21.00 8.59 -10.11
C LYS A 22 20.33 7.73 -11.19
N LEU A 23 21.10 6.96 -11.94
CA LEU A 23 20.58 6.08 -12.99
C LEU A 23 19.71 4.96 -12.40
N CYS A 24 20.17 4.31 -11.33
CA CYS A 24 19.42 3.27 -10.63
C CYS A 24 18.09 3.78 -10.06
N VAL A 25 18.07 4.99 -9.49
CA VAL A 25 16.83 5.61 -8.99
C VAL A 25 15.85 5.92 -10.12
N ALA A 26 16.34 6.42 -11.27
CA ALA A 26 15.50 6.71 -12.42
C ALA A 26 14.87 5.42 -13.00
N GLU A 27 15.66 4.36 -13.15
CA GLU A 27 15.20 3.05 -13.62
C GLU A 27 14.19 2.41 -12.65
N MET A 28 14.44 2.52 -11.34
CA MET A 28 13.50 2.03 -10.33
C MET A 28 12.17 2.80 -10.38
N TYR A 29 12.22 4.13 -10.46
CA TYR A 29 11.02 4.97 -10.59
C TYR A 29 10.20 4.59 -11.84
N ASP A 30 10.87 4.38 -12.97
CA ASP A 30 10.23 3.99 -14.23
C ASP A 30 9.51 2.63 -14.13
N ASN A 31 10.13 1.65 -13.46
CA ASN A 31 9.52 0.33 -13.24
C ASN A 31 8.28 0.38 -12.35
N HIS A 32 8.32 1.16 -11.25
CA HIS A 32 7.15 1.32 -10.37
C HIS A 32 5.95 1.95 -11.09
N VAL A 33 6.20 2.95 -11.96
CA VAL A 33 5.16 3.60 -12.74
C VAL A 33 4.62 2.66 -13.82
N THR A 34 5.51 2.01 -14.57
CA THR A 34 5.15 1.07 -15.63
C THR A 34 4.36 -0.12 -15.10
N LEU A 35 4.80 -0.71 -13.98
CA LEU A 35 4.09 -1.81 -13.33
C LEU A 35 2.68 -1.39 -12.90
N ARG A 36 2.55 -0.24 -12.22
CA ARG A 36 1.24 0.29 -11.79
C ARG A 36 0.31 0.49 -12.99
N GLN A 37 0.80 1.11 -14.06
CA GLN A 37 0.00 1.31 -15.27
C GLN A 37 -0.40 -0.01 -15.92
N THR A 38 0.49 -1.00 -15.91
CA THR A 38 0.24 -2.34 -16.48
C THR A 38 -0.83 -3.08 -15.70
N LEU A 39 -0.75 -3.10 -14.36
CA LEU A 39 -1.74 -3.74 -13.50
C LEU A 39 -3.12 -3.07 -13.63
N LEU A 40 -3.18 -1.74 -13.72
CA LEU A 40 -4.44 -1.00 -13.73
C LEU A 40 -5.08 -0.85 -15.12
N LYS A 41 -4.39 -1.20 -16.22
CA LYS A 41 -4.86 -0.93 -17.59
C LYS A 41 -6.25 -1.50 -17.92
N ASN A 42 -6.58 -2.67 -17.37
CA ASN A 42 -7.87 -3.36 -17.56
C ASN A 42 -8.47 -3.79 -16.22
N TYR A 43 -8.12 -3.07 -15.16
CA TYR A 43 -8.61 -3.35 -13.81
C TYR A 43 -9.90 -2.56 -13.58
N ASP A 44 -10.93 -3.23 -13.08
CA ASP A 44 -12.19 -2.59 -12.70
C ASP A 44 -12.37 -2.69 -11.18
N PRO A 45 -12.28 -1.56 -10.44
CA PRO A 45 -12.42 -1.56 -8.99
C PRO A 45 -13.81 -1.93 -8.50
N LEU A 46 -14.82 -1.98 -9.37
CA LEU A 46 -16.18 -2.39 -9.02
C LEU A 46 -16.38 -3.91 -9.08
N VAL A 47 -15.41 -4.66 -9.62
CA VAL A 47 -15.50 -6.11 -9.78
C VAL A 47 -14.76 -6.81 -8.65
N ILE A 48 -15.42 -7.77 -7.99
CA ILE A 48 -14.81 -8.58 -6.93
C ILE A 48 -13.60 -9.35 -7.51
N PRO A 49 -12.39 -9.19 -6.97
CA PRO A 49 -11.16 -9.65 -7.60
C PRO A 49 -10.94 -11.16 -7.43
N THR A 50 -11.62 -11.94 -8.24
CA THR A 50 -11.56 -13.41 -8.24
C THR A 50 -11.02 -13.93 -9.56
N LYS A 51 -10.24 -15.03 -9.53
CA LYS A 51 -9.61 -15.59 -10.73
C LYS A 51 -10.59 -16.02 -11.83
N THR A 52 -11.82 -16.43 -11.47
CA THR A 52 -12.79 -17.04 -12.39
C THR A 52 -14.15 -16.35 -12.37
N GLY A 53 -14.28 -15.15 -11.78
CA GLY A 53 -15.53 -14.38 -11.72
C GLY A 53 -16.63 -14.98 -10.83
N SER A 54 -16.40 -16.15 -10.21
CA SER A 54 -17.37 -16.86 -9.36
C SER A 54 -16.77 -17.27 -8.00
N GLY A 55 -15.85 -16.48 -7.47
CA GLY A 55 -15.12 -16.78 -6.24
C GLY A 55 -15.57 -15.95 -5.03
N THR A 56 -15.00 -16.29 -3.88
CA THR A 56 -15.09 -15.49 -2.65
C THR A 56 -13.74 -14.83 -2.39
N VAL A 57 -13.75 -13.58 -1.94
CA VAL A 57 -12.58 -12.92 -1.38
C VAL A 57 -12.66 -13.02 0.13
N SER A 58 -11.65 -13.64 0.75
CA SER A 58 -11.53 -13.67 2.20
C SER A 58 -10.91 -12.37 2.68
N VAL A 59 -11.65 -11.65 3.53
CA VAL A 59 -11.17 -10.43 4.19
C VAL A 59 -10.85 -10.76 5.65
N SER A 60 -9.62 -10.50 6.04
CA SER A 60 -9.15 -10.65 7.42
C SER A 60 -9.01 -9.27 8.04
N MET A 61 -9.53 -9.09 9.24
CA MET A 61 -9.49 -7.81 9.95
C MET A 61 -8.87 -8.01 11.32
N VAL A 62 -7.98 -7.11 11.71
CA VAL A 62 -7.40 -7.04 13.05
C VAL A 62 -7.70 -5.67 13.64
N MET A 63 -8.31 -5.66 14.81
CA MET A 63 -8.65 -4.44 15.55
C MET A 63 -7.61 -4.17 16.63
N TYR A 64 -7.13 -2.94 16.69
CA TYR A 64 -6.26 -2.45 17.75
C TYR A 64 -6.97 -1.33 18.50
N MET A 65 -7.42 -1.62 19.73
CA MET A 65 -7.94 -0.59 20.62
C MET A 65 -6.77 0.21 21.21
N GLN A 66 -6.58 1.43 20.71
CA GLN A 66 -5.48 2.29 21.14
C GLN A 66 -5.78 2.98 22.47
N ASN A 67 -7.00 3.50 22.62
CA ASN A 67 -7.41 4.22 23.82
C ASN A 67 -8.92 4.11 24.07
N VAL A 68 -9.32 3.98 25.33
CA VAL A 68 -10.72 4.13 25.76
C VAL A 68 -10.87 5.53 26.35
N GLN A 69 -11.53 6.42 25.61
CA GLN A 69 -11.68 7.81 25.99
C GLN A 69 -12.79 8.00 27.03
N ARG A 70 -13.94 7.35 26.83
CA ARG A 70 -15.11 7.46 27.70
C ARG A 70 -15.97 6.22 27.64
N PHE A 71 -16.48 5.81 28.79
CA PHE A 71 -17.56 4.83 28.91
C PHE A 71 -18.72 5.45 29.68
N ASP A 72 -19.90 5.47 29.07
CA ASP A 72 -21.14 5.90 29.70
C ASP A 72 -22.05 4.69 29.88
N GLU A 73 -22.09 4.16 31.09
CA GLU A 73 -22.87 2.97 31.40
C GLU A 73 -24.38 3.22 31.27
N SER A 74 -24.83 4.43 31.62
CA SER A 74 -26.25 4.81 31.57
C SER A 74 -26.77 4.95 30.14
N ALA A 75 -25.92 5.45 29.24
CA ALA A 75 -26.21 5.58 27.82
C ALA A 75 -25.70 4.39 26.98
N HIS A 76 -25.13 3.36 27.61
CA HIS A 76 -24.48 2.21 26.96
C HIS A 76 -23.53 2.60 25.81
N THR A 77 -22.75 3.66 26.02
CA THR A 77 -21.90 4.28 25.00
C THR A 77 -20.43 4.11 25.34
N LEU A 78 -19.63 3.73 24.34
CA LEU A 78 -18.17 3.66 24.42
C LEU A 78 -17.56 4.58 23.35
N SER A 79 -16.72 5.51 23.77
CA SER A 79 -15.87 6.32 22.90
C SER A 79 -14.43 5.82 23.02
N SER A 80 -13.85 5.38 21.92
CA SER A 80 -12.50 4.82 21.87
C SER A 80 -11.79 5.19 20.57
N LEU A 81 -10.47 5.31 20.64
CA LEU A 81 -9.61 5.38 19.46
C LEU A 81 -9.20 3.95 19.06
N VAL A 82 -9.49 3.59 17.82
CA VAL A 82 -9.27 2.25 17.28
C VAL A 82 -8.55 2.35 15.94
N SER A 83 -7.66 1.41 15.66
CA SER A 83 -7.09 1.21 14.33
C SER A 83 -7.42 -0.19 13.82
N TRP A 84 -7.52 -0.31 12.51
CA TRP A 84 -7.81 -1.58 11.85
C TRP A 84 -6.74 -1.88 10.80
N ASP A 85 -6.23 -3.10 10.87
CA ASP A 85 -5.47 -3.67 9.76
C ASP A 85 -6.41 -4.61 8.99
N ILE A 86 -6.62 -4.31 7.72
CA ILE A 86 -7.54 -5.02 6.84
C ILE A 86 -6.72 -5.65 5.72
N TYR A 87 -6.87 -6.96 5.55
CA TYR A 87 -6.11 -7.75 4.59
C TYR A 87 -7.04 -8.52 3.66
N TRP A 88 -6.73 -8.50 2.37
CA TRP A 88 -7.36 -9.36 1.38
C TRP A 88 -6.35 -9.73 0.31
N LYS A 89 -6.77 -10.60 -0.61
CA LYS A 89 -5.97 -10.99 -1.77
C LYS A 89 -6.70 -10.64 -3.04
N ASP A 90 -6.04 -9.87 -3.90
CA ASP A 90 -6.50 -9.52 -5.23
C ASP A 90 -5.73 -10.31 -6.27
N ALA A 91 -6.43 -11.19 -6.99
CA ALA A 91 -5.82 -12.05 -7.99
C ALA A 91 -5.33 -11.32 -9.25
N HIS A 92 -5.81 -10.11 -9.51
CA HIS A 92 -5.44 -9.29 -10.66
C HIS A 92 -4.25 -8.37 -10.38
N LEU A 93 -3.91 -8.17 -9.10
CA LEU A 93 -2.77 -7.36 -8.66
C LEU A 93 -1.52 -8.20 -8.35
N SER A 94 -1.34 -9.34 -9.02
CA SER A 94 -0.15 -10.19 -8.88
C SER A 94 0.82 -9.98 -10.04
N TRP A 95 2.13 -9.98 -9.76
CA TRP A 95 3.16 -9.87 -10.79
C TRP A 95 4.42 -10.65 -10.42
N ASN A 96 5.29 -10.86 -11.40
CA ASN A 96 6.60 -11.46 -11.19
C ASN A 96 7.63 -10.35 -10.91
N GLU A 97 8.20 -10.34 -9.70
CA GLU A 97 9.17 -9.32 -9.27
C GLU A 97 10.37 -9.20 -10.22
N THR A 98 10.82 -10.32 -10.80
CA THR A 98 11.99 -10.34 -11.70
C THR A 98 11.78 -9.60 -13.01
N GLU A 99 10.52 -9.42 -13.44
CA GLU A 99 10.19 -8.65 -14.66
C GLU A 99 10.28 -7.14 -14.44
N TYR A 100 10.32 -6.70 -13.18
CA TYR A 100 10.31 -5.30 -12.77
C TYR A 100 11.44 -4.97 -11.80
N ASN A 101 12.66 -5.46 -12.06
CA ASN A 101 13.86 -5.20 -11.26
C ASN A 101 13.71 -5.48 -9.74
N GLY A 102 12.94 -6.51 -9.37
CA GLY A 102 12.77 -6.93 -7.98
C GLY A 102 11.78 -6.09 -7.18
N VAL A 103 10.89 -5.34 -7.84
CA VAL A 103 9.80 -4.63 -7.15
C VAL A 103 8.88 -5.67 -6.50
N SER A 104 8.95 -5.79 -5.18
CA SER A 104 8.17 -6.75 -4.39
C SER A 104 6.85 -6.20 -3.87
N SER A 105 6.70 -4.87 -3.87
CA SER A 105 5.49 -4.22 -3.38
C SER A 105 5.28 -2.83 -4.00
N LEU A 106 4.02 -2.38 -4.00
CA LEU A 106 3.57 -1.09 -4.52
C LEU A 106 2.59 -0.41 -3.57
N HIS A 107 2.67 0.91 -3.54
CA HIS A 107 1.61 1.75 -3.01
C HIS A 107 0.60 2.11 -4.09
N MET A 108 -0.68 1.94 -3.78
CA MET A 108 -1.82 2.27 -4.64
C MET A 108 -2.83 3.12 -3.87
N LYS A 109 -3.52 4.02 -4.57
CA LYS A 109 -4.66 4.72 -3.98
C LYS A 109 -5.83 3.74 -3.87
N ALA A 110 -6.55 3.77 -2.76
CA ALA A 110 -7.69 2.89 -2.54
C ALA A 110 -8.77 3.08 -3.62
N SER A 111 -9.04 4.31 -4.06
CA SER A 111 -9.95 4.62 -5.19
C SER A 111 -9.60 3.97 -6.53
N THR A 112 -8.37 3.46 -6.71
CA THR A 112 -7.93 2.84 -7.97
C THR A 112 -8.03 1.33 -7.98
N VAL A 113 -8.34 0.71 -6.84
CA VAL A 113 -8.47 -0.74 -6.70
C VAL A 113 -9.78 -1.12 -6.03
N TRP A 114 -10.16 -2.39 -6.11
CA TRP A 114 -11.32 -2.91 -5.40
C TRP A 114 -11.10 -2.81 -3.89
N MET A 115 -12.12 -2.33 -3.19
CA MET A 115 -12.15 -2.22 -1.73
C MET A 115 -13.32 -3.03 -1.17
N PRO A 116 -13.11 -3.76 -0.05
CA PRO A 116 -14.21 -4.39 0.65
C PRO A 116 -15.14 -3.34 1.27
N ASP A 117 -16.45 -3.58 1.19
CA ASP A 117 -17.45 -2.75 1.87
C ASP A 117 -17.44 -3.07 3.38
N ILE A 118 -17.06 -2.09 4.19
CA ILE A 118 -16.89 -2.21 5.65
C ILE A 118 -17.66 -1.06 6.30
N SER A 119 -18.56 -1.40 7.23
CA SER A 119 -19.36 -0.42 7.96
C SER A 119 -19.49 -0.79 9.44
N ILE A 120 -19.58 0.23 10.29
CA ILE A 120 -19.79 0.08 11.73
C ILE A 120 -21.30 0.21 12.01
N ILE A 121 -21.97 -0.93 12.22
CA ILE A 121 -23.43 -0.98 12.40
C ILE A 121 -23.93 -0.38 13.71
N ASN A 122 -23.05 -0.26 14.71
CA ASN A 122 -23.37 0.22 16.05
C ASN A 122 -22.73 1.58 16.36
N ALA A 123 -22.42 2.35 15.32
CA ALA A 123 -21.96 3.72 15.47
C ALA A 123 -23.11 4.61 15.99
N LEU A 124 -22.83 5.46 16.96
CA LEU A 124 -23.79 6.44 17.48
C LEU A 124 -23.91 7.69 16.60
N GLU A 125 -22.92 7.90 15.73
CA GLU A 125 -22.85 8.95 14.73
C GLU A 125 -22.57 8.30 13.38
N ASP A 126 -23.11 8.87 12.30
CA ASP A 126 -22.88 8.38 10.93
C ASP A 126 -21.40 8.62 10.55
N GLN A 127 -20.54 7.67 10.91
CA GLN A 127 -19.15 7.67 10.48
C GLN A 127 -19.05 6.99 9.12
N TRP A 128 -18.91 7.81 8.08
CA TRP A 128 -18.49 7.36 6.76
C TRP A 128 -16.98 7.27 6.74
N LEU A 129 -16.45 6.11 6.34
CA LEU A 129 -15.03 5.94 6.09
C LEU A 129 -14.70 6.69 4.79
N ASP A 130 -14.02 7.84 4.88
CA ASP A 130 -13.51 8.58 3.72
C ASP A 130 -12.19 7.95 3.26
N TRP A 131 -12.29 6.81 2.56
CA TRP A 131 -11.15 5.97 2.20
C TRP A 131 -10.59 6.27 0.80
N GLU A 132 -11.22 7.12 -0.02
CA GLU A 132 -10.88 7.24 -1.45
C GLU A 132 -9.41 7.63 -1.70
N ASP A 133 -8.85 8.45 -0.81
CA ASP A 133 -7.48 8.94 -0.88
C ASP A 133 -6.48 8.11 -0.05
N ASP A 134 -6.94 7.06 0.64
CA ASP A 134 -6.07 6.20 1.43
C ASP A 134 -5.06 5.45 0.54
N ILE A 135 -3.90 5.18 1.13
CA ILE A 135 -2.82 4.47 0.47
C ILE A 135 -2.80 3.02 0.97
N LEU A 136 -2.90 2.11 0.02
CA LEU A 136 -2.82 0.67 0.24
C LEU A 136 -1.42 0.17 -0.05
N GLN A 137 -1.00 -0.84 0.71
CA GLN A 137 0.19 -1.62 0.41
C GLN A 137 -0.22 -2.89 -0.34
N VAL A 138 0.30 -3.06 -1.56
CA VAL A 138 0.06 -4.22 -2.42
C VAL A 138 1.38 -4.97 -2.61
N TRP A 139 1.39 -6.28 -2.44
CA TRP A 139 2.57 -7.14 -2.68
C TRP A 139 2.47 -7.88 -4.00
N SER A 140 3.63 -8.33 -4.52
CA SER A 140 3.76 -9.08 -5.77
C SER A 140 2.90 -10.35 -5.83
N SER A 141 2.61 -10.92 -4.66
CA SER A 141 1.73 -12.06 -4.45
C SER A 141 0.23 -11.76 -4.66
N GLY A 142 -0.15 -10.49 -4.85
CA GLY A 142 -1.52 -10.01 -4.87
C GLY A 142 -2.13 -9.80 -3.48
N ASP A 143 -1.34 -9.93 -2.41
CA ASP A 143 -1.83 -9.59 -1.08
C ASP A 143 -1.94 -8.06 -0.95
N VAL A 144 -3.00 -7.60 -0.29
CA VAL A 144 -3.30 -6.18 -0.10
C VAL A 144 -3.55 -5.92 1.37
N MET A 145 -2.99 -4.82 1.87
CA MET A 145 -3.19 -4.33 3.23
C MET A 145 -3.66 -2.88 3.20
N TRP A 146 -4.72 -2.62 3.95
CA TRP A 146 -5.21 -1.29 4.29
C TRP A 146 -5.07 -1.09 5.79
N ILE A 147 -4.35 -0.05 6.19
CA ILE A 147 -4.28 0.40 7.58
C ILE A 147 -5.24 1.57 7.70
N LEU A 148 -6.34 1.35 8.41
CA LEU A 148 -7.30 2.38 8.76
C LEU A 148 -6.98 2.89 10.16
N SER A 149 -6.52 4.13 10.25
CA SER A 149 -6.28 4.83 11.51
C SER A 149 -6.81 6.25 11.42
N GLU A 150 -7.74 6.61 12.30
CA GLU A 150 -8.08 8.02 12.50
C GLU A 150 -6.91 8.73 13.22
N ASN A 151 -6.45 9.84 12.65
CA ASN A 151 -5.42 10.72 13.22
C ASN A 151 -6.03 11.82 14.09
#